data_AF-A0A0M2GX56-F1
#
_entry.id   AF-A0A0M2GX56-F1
#
_cell.length_a   1.000
_cell.length_b   1.000
_cell.length_c   1.000
_cell.angle_alpha   90.00
_cell.angle_beta   90.00
_cell.angle_gamma   90.00
#
_symmetry.space_group_name_H-M   'P 1'
#
loop_
_entity.id
_entity.type
_entity.pdbx_description
1 polymer ?
#
loop_
_entity_poly.entity_id
_entity_poly.type
_entity_poly.pdbx_seq_one_letter_code
_entity_poly.pdbx_strand_id
1 'polypeptide(L)'
;MGYKVHSVDGRAGEVDTSTARTYSKEVRVASGTAGTYQLFKVPAAANVIAVRAYRTGGTGGTVQVKKGASDVLASPMATSTDAWAGNTTVQNASCAAGDNISVVLASPAGSPTEILVQVDLRTAVPAS
;
A
#
# COMPACT_ATOMS: atom_id res chain seq x y z
N MET A 1 -23.32 -22.60 10.71
CA MET A 1 -21.92 -22.37 10.28
C MET A 1 -21.40 -23.68 9.72
N GLY A 2 -21.13 -23.74 8.42
CA GLY A 2 -20.55 -24.92 7.78
C GLY A 2 -19.15 -24.58 7.29
N TYR A 3 -18.16 -25.39 7.64
CA TYR A 3 -16.81 -25.30 7.07
C TYR A 3 -16.67 -26.36 5.97
N LYS A 4 -16.17 -25.96 4.80
CA LYS A 4 -15.80 -26.89 3.73
C LYS A 4 -14.30 -27.14 3.84
N VAL A 5 -13.93 -28.37 4.16
CA VAL A 5 -12.53 -28.81 4.20
C VAL A 5 -12.06 -29.02 2.76
N HIS A 6 -11.15 -28.17 2.29
CA HIS A 6 -10.37 -28.43 1.08
C HIS A 6 -8.96 -28.82 1.50
N SER A 7 -8.63 -30.10 1.34
CA SER A 7 -7.29 -30.62 1.55
C SER A 7 -6.41 -30.24 0.36
N VAL A 8 -5.55 -29.25 0.53
CA VAL A 8 -4.37 -29.04 -0.30
C VAL A 8 -3.20 -29.63 0.53
N ASP A 9 -2.65 -30.74 0.07
CA ASP A 9 -1.44 -31.41 0.62
C ASP A 9 -1.59 -32.25 1.90
N GLY A 10 -2.79 -32.73 2.23
CA GLY A 10 -2.97 -33.77 3.26
C GLY A 10 -2.65 -33.34 4.69
N ARG A 11 -2.39 -32.04 4.93
CA ARG A 11 -2.40 -31.45 6.28
C ARG A 11 -3.76 -30.80 6.48
N ALA A 12 -4.54 -31.32 7.43
CA ALA A 12 -5.77 -30.69 7.89
C ALA A 12 -5.41 -29.39 8.62
N GLY A 13 -5.20 -28.32 7.87
CA GLY A 13 -5.16 -26.95 8.37
C GLY A 13 -6.52 -26.31 8.14
N GLU A 14 -7.05 -25.66 9.16
CA GLU A 14 -8.20 -24.78 9.03
C GLU A 14 -7.83 -23.64 8.06
N VAL A 15 -8.47 -23.58 6.90
CA VAL A 15 -8.41 -22.39 6.05
C VAL A 15 -9.39 -21.41 6.69
N ASP A 16 -8.88 -20.37 7.37
CA ASP A 16 -9.73 -19.29 7.86
C ASP A 16 -10.43 -18.63 6.66
N THR A 17 -11.70 -18.97 6.50
CA THR A 17 -12.62 -18.45 5.47
C THR A 17 -13.32 -17.18 5.94
N SER A 18 -13.09 -16.79 7.19
CA SER A 18 -13.62 -15.59 7.80
C SER A 18 -12.49 -14.56 7.96
N THR A 19 -12.88 -13.31 8.18
CA THR A 19 -11.99 -12.20 8.55
C THR A 19 -11.20 -11.50 7.43
N ALA A 20 -11.28 -10.18 7.48
CA ALA A 20 -10.55 -9.28 6.61
C ALA A 20 -9.04 -9.47 6.79
N ARG A 21 -8.31 -9.78 5.70
CA ARG A 21 -6.87 -9.99 5.74
C ARG A 21 -6.15 -8.67 5.46
N THR A 22 -5.14 -8.37 6.28
CA THR A 22 -4.27 -7.22 6.03
C THR A 22 -3.05 -7.69 5.23
N TYR A 23 -2.72 -6.94 4.18
CA TYR A 23 -1.54 -7.19 3.35
C TYR A 23 -0.93 -5.87 2.91
N SER A 24 0.34 -5.90 2.52
CA SER A 24 1.07 -4.72 2.09
C SER A 24 1.59 -4.89 0.66
N LYS A 25 1.66 -3.78 -0.07
CA LYS A 25 2.32 -3.69 -1.36
C LYS A 25 3.35 -2.57 -1.29
N GLU A 26 4.51 -2.81 -1.88
CA GLU A 26 5.62 -1.86 -1.81
C GLU A 26 6.23 -1.56 -3.17
N VAL A 27 6.73 -0.33 -3.31
CA VAL A 27 7.56 0.11 -4.43
C VAL A 27 8.84 0.70 -3.87
N ARG A 28 9.94 0.39 -4.53
CA ARG A 28 11.28 0.89 -4.22
C ARG A 28 11.76 1.73 -5.38
N VAL A 29 12.13 2.98 -5.10
CA VAL A 29 12.60 3.94 -6.10
C VAL A 29 14.03 4.31 -5.76
N ALA A 30 14.95 3.85 -6.61
CA ALA A 30 16.36 4.23 -6.53
C ALA A 30 16.52 5.75 -6.70
N SER A 31 17.52 6.31 -6.02
CA SER A 31 17.85 7.74 -5.99
C SER A 31 16.71 8.69 -5.58
N GLY A 32 15.57 8.16 -5.12
CA GLY A 32 14.39 8.95 -4.78
C GLY A 32 13.87 9.81 -5.93
N THR A 33 14.06 9.38 -7.18
CA THR A 33 13.67 10.17 -8.35
C THR A 33 12.20 10.56 -8.30
N ALA A 34 11.91 11.82 -8.62
CA ALA A 34 10.54 12.30 -8.68
C ALA A 34 9.77 11.65 -9.82
N GLY A 35 8.51 11.33 -9.61
CA GLY A 35 7.69 10.71 -10.65
C GLY A 35 6.45 10.02 -10.12
N THR A 36 5.71 9.41 -11.04
CA THR A 36 4.57 8.53 -10.74
C THR A 36 4.95 7.10 -11.05
N TYR A 37 4.82 6.23 -10.06
CA TYR A 37 5.19 4.82 -10.13
C TYR A 37 3.95 3.97 -9.95
N GLN A 38 3.65 3.12 -10.94
CA GLN A 38 2.58 2.15 -10.80
C GLN A 38 2.98 1.11 -9.75
N LEU A 39 2.15 0.94 -8.72
CA LEU A 39 2.39 -0.04 -7.65
C LEU A 39 1.78 -1.38 -8.00
N PHE A 40 0.46 -1.41 -8.22
CA PHE A 40 -0.26 -2.62 -8.60
C PHE A 40 -1.67 -2.30 -9.13
N LYS A 41 -2.28 -3.31 -9.76
CA LYS A 41 -3.72 -3.34 -10.05
C LYS A 41 -4.42 -4.17 -8.98
N VAL A 42 -5.49 -3.65 -8.40
CA VAL A 42 -6.20 -4.26 -7.27
C VAL A 42 -6.87 -5.56 -7.75
N PRO A 43 -6.57 -6.73 -7.14
CA PRO A 43 -7.08 -8.02 -7.62
C PRO A 43 -8.52 -8.29 -7.16
N ALA A 44 -8.92 -7.75 -6.01
CA ALA A 44 -10.21 -7.95 -5.39
C ALA A 44 -10.56 -6.75 -4.49
N ALA A 45 -11.84 -6.61 -4.11
CA ALA A 45 -12.28 -5.50 -3.27
C ALA A 45 -11.48 -5.40 -1.96
N ALA A 46 -10.95 -4.22 -1.68
CA ALA A 46 -10.09 -3.94 -0.54
C ALA A 46 -10.25 -2.49 -0.09
N ASN A 47 -9.72 -2.17 1.08
CA ASN A 47 -9.57 -0.79 1.55
C ASN A 47 -8.10 -0.50 1.81
N VAL A 48 -7.59 0.62 1.33
CA VAL A 48 -6.32 1.15 1.84
C VAL A 48 -6.54 1.55 3.30
N ILE A 49 -5.59 1.19 4.18
CA ILE A 49 -5.69 1.47 5.61
C ILE A 49 -4.50 2.30 6.14
N ALA A 50 -3.38 2.27 5.44
CA ALA A 50 -2.23 3.11 5.76
C ALA A 50 -1.32 3.28 4.54
N VAL A 51 -0.57 4.39 4.56
CA VAL A 51 0.58 4.62 3.68
C VAL A 51 1.79 4.85 4.55
N ARG A 52 2.91 4.20 4.22
CA ARG A 52 4.20 4.36 4.90
C ARG A 52 5.29 4.63 3.89
N ALA A 53 6.28 5.41 4.30
CA ALA A 53 7.45 5.67 3.47
C ALA A 53 8.73 5.69 4.30
N TYR A 54 9.80 5.17 3.72
CA TYR A 54 11.15 5.18 4.28
C TYR A 54 12.08 5.78 3.24
N ARG A 55 12.95 6.71 3.64
CA ARG A 55 13.93 7.31 2.74
C ARG A 55 15.33 7.15 3.33
N THR A 56 16.25 6.59 2.54
CA THR A 56 17.65 6.43 2.93
C THR A 56 18.44 7.68 2.53
N GLY A 57 19.00 8.39 3.51
CA GLY A 57 19.73 9.65 3.28
C GLY A 57 18.88 10.79 2.68
N GLY A 58 19.50 11.91 2.36
CA GLY A 58 18.83 13.11 1.85
C GLY A 58 17.90 13.81 2.86
N THR A 59 17.13 14.78 2.38
CA THR A 59 16.17 15.57 3.17
C THR A 59 14.94 15.93 2.34
N GLY A 60 13.82 16.23 3.00
CA GLY A 60 12.59 16.57 2.31
C GLY A 60 12.05 15.44 1.43
N GLY A 61 11.05 15.73 0.61
CA GLY A 61 10.36 14.74 -0.22
C GLY A 61 9.06 14.27 0.41
N THR A 62 8.03 14.20 -0.43
CA THR A 62 6.67 13.82 -0.05
C THR A 62 6.19 12.66 -0.91
N VAL A 63 5.31 11.86 -0.33
CA VAL A 63 4.64 10.74 -0.97
C VAL A 63 3.16 11.02 -1.02
N GLN A 64 2.56 10.81 -2.19
CA GLN A 64 1.12 10.68 -2.34
C GLN A 64 0.82 9.31 -2.96
N VAL A 65 -0.29 8.71 -2.56
CA VAL A 65 -0.81 7.49 -3.18
C VAL A 65 -2.06 7.85 -3.95
N LYS A 66 -2.16 7.38 -5.19
CA LYS A 66 -3.30 7.64 -6.04
C LYS A 66 -4.03 6.35 -6.37
N LYS A 67 -5.36 6.43 -6.36
CA LYS A 67 -6.27 5.42 -6.92
C LYS A 67 -6.86 6.01 -8.21
N GLY A 68 -6.26 5.68 -9.34
CA GLY A 68 -6.51 6.40 -10.60
C GLY A 68 -6.17 7.89 -10.46
N ALA A 69 -7.15 8.77 -10.65
CA ALA A 69 -6.99 10.22 -10.49
C ALA A 69 -7.12 10.70 -9.04
N SER A 70 -7.77 9.91 -8.17
CA SER A 70 -8.10 10.30 -6.79
C SER A 70 -6.92 10.12 -5.84
N ASP A 71 -6.74 11.08 -4.93
CA ASP A 71 -5.73 11.01 -3.89
C ASP A 71 -6.22 10.17 -2.71
N VAL A 72 -5.31 9.36 -2.15
CA VAL A 72 -5.58 8.51 -0.99
C VAL A 72 -5.22 9.22 0.32
N LEU A 73 -4.26 10.14 0.31
CA LEU A 73 -3.97 11.01 1.45
C LEU A 73 -4.57 12.40 1.21
N ALA A 74 -5.11 13.03 2.26
CA ALA A 74 -5.66 14.39 2.19
C ALA A 74 -4.60 15.43 1.77
N SER A 75 -3.35 15.20 2.15
CA SER A 75 -2.18 15.94 1.68
C SER A 75 -1.01 14.96 1.47
N PRO A 76 -0.05 15.28 0.59
CA PRO A 76 1.17 14.49 0.45
C PRO A 76 1.90 14.35 1.79
N MET A 77 2.23 13.11 2.16
CA MET A 77 2.90 12.79 3.42
C MET A 77 4.40 13.04 3.28
N ALA A 78 5.00 13.77 4.22
CA ALA A 78 6.45 13.94 4.27
C ALA A 78 7.17 12.63 4.60
N THR A 79 8.30 12.38 3.94
CA THR A 79 9.18 11.25 4.25
C THR A 79 10.10 11.57 5.43
N SER A 80 10.48 10.55 6.19
CA SER A 80 11.54 10.66 7.20
C SER A 80 12.85 10.06 6.69
N THR A 81 13.96 10.68 7.04
CA THR A 81 15.30 10.14 6.76
C THR A 81 15.57 8.99 7.74
N ASP A 82 16.01 7.84 7.21
CA ASP A 82 16.41 6.64 7.93
C ASP A 82 15.39 6.14 8.97
N ALA A 83 14.11 6.45 8.74
CA ALA A 83 12.99 6.03 9.58
C ALA A 83 11.69 5.95 8.76
N TRP A 84 10.75 5.14 9.24
CA TRP A 84 9.42 5.05 8.64
C TRP A 84 8.56 6.25 9.07
N ALA A 85 8.11 7.03 8.08
CA ALA A 85 6.95 7.90 8.22
C ALA A 85 5.68 7.12 7.84
N GLY A 86 4.55 7.42 8.47
CA GLY A 86 3.29 6.74 8.17
C GLY A 86 2.06 7.58 8.48
N ASN A 87 0.98 7.31 7.75
CA ASN A 87 -0.32 7.93 7.95
C ASN A 87 -1.43 6.89 7.76
N THR A 88 -2.35 6.80 8.73
CA THR A 88 -3.54 5.93 8.69
C THR A 88 -4.81 6.69 8.32
N THR A 89 -4.75 8.03 8.28
CA THR A 89 -5.86 8.89 7.88
C THR A 89 -5.87 8.98 6.36
N VAL A 90 -6.64 8.08 5.76
CA VAL A 90 -6.79 7.95 4.31
C VAL A 90 -8.20 8.34 3.87
N GLN A 91 -8.31 8.79 2.63
CA GLN A 91 -9.55 9.11 1.93
C GLN A 91 -9.62 8.29 0.63
N ASN A 92 -10.78 8.21 -0.01
CA ASN A 92 -10.98 7.41 -1.23
C ASN A 92 -10.47 5.95 -1.10
N ALA A 93 -10.50 5.42 0.13
CA ALA A 93 -9.78 4.23 0.55
C ALA A 93 -10.35 2.94 -0.04
N SER A 94 -11.66 2.91 -0.32
CA SER A 94 -12.32 1.76 -0.93
C SER A 94 -11.80 1.53 -2.33
N CYS A 95 -11.42 0.29 -2.63
CA CYS A 95 -10.87 -0.14 -3.90
C CYS A 95 -11.74 -1.28 -4.45
N ALA A 96 -12.04 -1.21 -5.74
CA ALA A 96 -12.66 -2.28 -6.50
C ALA A 96 -11.59 -3.12 -7.23
N ALA A 97 -11.97 -4.34 -7.62
CA ALA A 97 -11.12 -5.12 -8.52
C ALA A 97 -10.89 -4.34 -9.82
N GLY A 98 -9.62 -4.27 -10.25
CA GLY A 98 -9.21 -3.52 -11.42
C GLY A 98 -8.79 -2.07 -11.16
N ASP A 99 -8.97 -1.52 -9.96
CA ASP A 99 -8.44 -0.20 -9.63
C ASP A 99 -6.91 -0.18 -9.75
N ASN A 100 -6.35 0.93 -10.24
CA ASN A 100 -4.90 1.12 -10.34
C ASN A 100 -4.41 1.93 -9.14
N ILE A 101 -3.44 1.39 -8.41
CA ILE A 101 -2.75 2.10 -7.33
C ILE A 101 -1.38 2.52 -7.83
N SER A 102 -1.09 3.81 -7.68
CA SER A 102 0.21 4.39 -8.00
C SER A 102 0.72 5.26 -6.86
N VAL A 103 2.03 5.48 -6.84
CA VAL A 103 2.74 6.31 -5.87
C VAL A 103 3.33 7.50 -6.61
N VAL A 104 3.07 8.70 -6.11
CA VAL A 104 3.68 9.93 -6.59
C VAL A 104 4.73 10.36 -5.59
N LEU A 105 5.97 10.46 -6.07
CA LEU A 105 7.10 10.97 -5.31
C LEU A 105 7.43 12.38 -5.79
N ALA A 106 7.48 13.32 -4.84
CA ALA A 106 8.09 14.63 -5.09
C ALA A 106 9.61 14.51 -5.00
N SER A 107 10.34 15.37 -5.73
CA SER A 107 11.79 15.39 -5.69
C SER A 107 12.28 15.66 -4.26
N PRO A 108 13.01 14.72 -3.64
CA PRO A 108 13.67 14.96 -2.38
C PRO A 108 14.92 15.82 -2.60
N ALA A 109 15.34 16.54 -1.56
CA ALA A 109 16.61 17.24 -1.50
C ALA A 109 17.72 16.33 -0.93
N GLY A 110 18.97 16.77 -1.01
CA GLY A 110 20.09 16.11 -0.32
C GLY A 110 20.50 14.73 -0.84
N SER A 111 20.06 14.34 -2.04
CA SER A 111 20.48 13.11 -2.72
C SER A 111 20.22 11.83 -1.92
N PRO A 112 18.95 11.45 -1.68
CA PRO A 112 18.66 10.14 -1.10
C PRO A 112 19.14 9.04 -2.05
N THR A 113 19.57 7.92 -1.48
CA THR A 113 19.93 6.73 -2.26
C THR A 113 18.69 5.94 -2.64
N GLU A 114 17.60 6.10 -1.89
CA GLU A 114 16.40 5.29 -2.04
C GLU A 114 15.18 5.88 -1.32
N ILE A 115 13.99 5.63 -1.88
CA ILE A 115 12.71 5.76 -1.20
C ILE A 115 11.92 4.45 -1.35
N LEU A 116 11.48 3.87 -0.23
CA LEU A 116 10.48 2.80 -0.19
C LEU A 116 9.12 3.42 0.15
N VAL A 117 8.09 2.99 -0.55
CA VAL A 117 6.70 3.30 -0.19
C VAL A 117 5.93 2.01 -0.05
N GLN A 118 5.27 1.86 1.10
CA GLN A 118 4.41 0.74 1.41
C GLN A 118 2.97 1.23 1.55
N VAL A 119 2.05 0.54 0.88
CA VAL A 119 0.60 0.75 1.01
C VAL A 119 0.03 -0.48 1.69
N ASP A 120 -0.60 -0.26 2.84
CA ASP A 120 -1.27 -1.31 3.61
C ASP A 120 -2.74 -1.35 3.19
N LEU A 121 -3.22 -2.56 2.92
CA LEU A 121 -4.58 -2.82 2.51
C LEU A 121 -5.23 -3.86 3.39
N ARG A 122 -6.55 -3.78 3.48
CA ARG A 122 -7.40 -4.77 4.12
C ARG A 122 -8.41 -5.30 3.10
N THR A 123 -8.42 -6.60 2.84
CA THR A 123 -9.44 -7.21 1.98
C THR A 123 -10.82 -7.06 2.61
N ALA A 124 -11.84 -6.86 1.78
CA ALA A 124 -13.20 -7.05 2.25
C ALA A 124 -13.41 -8.52 2.68
N VAL A 125 -14.29 -8.76 3.65
CA VAL A 125 -14.77 -10.12 3.92
C VAL A 125 -15.51 -10.59 2.66
N PRO A 126 -15.23 -11.79 2.13
CA PRO A 126 -16.01 -12.32 1.00
C PRO A 126 -17.49 -12.27 1.36
N ALA A 127 -18.33 -11.74 0.46
CA ALA A 127 -19.77 -11.86 0.62
C ALA A 127 -20.12 -13.36 0.66
N SER A 128 -20.74 -13.79 1.76
CA SER A 128 -21.22 -15.15 1.98
C SER A 128 -22.28 -15.55 0.97
#